data_AF-A0A3E4GMG3-F1
#
_entry.id   AF-A0A3E4GMG3-F1
#
_cell.length_a   1.000
_cell.length_b   1.000
_cell.length_c   1.000
_cell.angle_alpha   90.00
_cell.angle_beta   90.00
_cell.angle_gamma   90.00
#
_symmetry.space_group_name_H-M   'P 1'
#
loop_
_entity.id
_entity.type
_entity.pdbx_description
1 polymer ?
#
loop_
_entity_poly.entity_id
_entity_poly.type
_entity_poly.pdbx_seq_one_letter_code
_entity_poly.pdbx_strand_id
1 'polypeptide(L)'
;MIKPSFVIYEKILSYREKKFNIYNRRNRSTAESEVRRVEPNLEIKRYLEAHGISQTYISRKTGIELPKLNFALNGKRRMTLDEYALICYALGVGTEKFLKPRAPVPKGER
;
A
#
# COMPACT_ATOMS: atom_id res chain seq x y z
N MET A 1 30.95 -12.12 0.82
CA MET A 1 29.82 -11.17 1.00
C MET A 1 30.35 -9.75 0.84
N ILE A 2 30.12 -9.12 -0.31
CA ILE A 2 30.53 -7.71 -0.53
C ILE A 2 29.41 -6.85 0.08
N LYS A 3 29.67 -6.19 1.21
CA LYS A 3 28.77 -5.16 1.73
C LYS A 3 28.89 -3.94 0.81
N PRO A 4 27.78 -3.44 0.22
CA PRO A 4 27.85 -2.22 -0.58
C PRO A 4 28.43 -1.07 0.24
N SER A 5 29.23 -0.21 -0.42
CA SER A 5 29.79 1.00 0.19
C SER A 5 28.69 1.86 0.81
N PHE A 6 28.95 2.44 1.99
CA PHE A 6 28.03 3.27 2.77
C PHE A 6 27.33 4.37 1.93
N VAL A 7 28.06 4.93 0.96
CA VAL A 7 27.57 5.97 0.04
C VAL A 7 26.41 5.49 -0.86
N ILE A 8 26.39 4.20 -1.21
CA ILE A 8 25.34 3.61 -2.04
C ILE A 8 24.05 3.45 -1.22
N TYR A 9 24.16 3.06 0.05
CA TYR A 9 23.03 2.96 0.96
C TYR A 9 22.36 4.32 1.17
N GLU A 10 23.15 5.37 1.43
CA GLU A 10 22.64 6.74 1.58
C GLU A 10 21.89 7.25 0.34
N LYS A 11 22.41 6.97 -0.86
CA LYS A 11 21.72 7.32 -2.12
C LYS A 11 20.40 6.57 -2.30
N ILE A 12 20.36 5.28 -1.95
CA ILE A 12 19.14 4.47 -2.02
C ILE A 12 18.11 4.99 -1.00
N LEU A 13 18.52 5.27 0.23
CA LEU A 13 17.65 5.82 1.28
C LEU A 13 17.09 7.18 0.88
N SER A 14 17.94 8.09 0.40
CA SER A 14 17.51 9.41 -0.10
C SER A 14 16.51 9.31 -1.26
N TYR A 15 16.72 8.37 -2.20
CA TYR A 15 15.78 8.16 -3.31
C TYR A 15 14.42 7.63 -2.80
N ARG A 16 14.44 6.71 -1.84
CA ARG A 16 13.22 6.15 -1.21
C ARG A 16 12.44 7.22 -0.45
N GLU A 17 13.11 8.06 0.33
CA GLU A 17 12.48 9.19 1.04
C GLU A 17 11.90 10.23 0.08
N LYS A 18 12.62 10.58 -0.99
CA LYS A 18 12.12 11.50 -2.01
C LYS A 18 10.88 10.97 -2.70
N LYS A 19 10.84 9.67 -3.07
CA LYS A 19 9.64 9.04 -3.65
C LYS A 19 8.47 9.00 -2.68
N PHE A 20 8.73 8.68 -1.41
CA PHE A 20 7.72 8.69 -0.35
C PHE A 20 7.10 10.09 -0.16
N ASN A 21 7.95 11.12 -0.15
CA ASN A 21 7.50 12.52 -0.05
C ASN A 21 6.70 13.00 -1.28
N ILE A 22 7.08 12.57 -2.49
CA ILE A 22 6.32 12.86 -3.72
C ILE A 22 4.94 12.21 -3.70
N TYR A 23 4.84 10.95 -3.24
CA TYR A 23 3.57 10.26 -3.08
C TYR A 23 2.67 10.95 -2.04
N ASN A 24 3.24 11.35 -0.89
CA ASN A 24 2.48 12.04 0.15
C ASN A 24 2.07 13.47 -0.25
N ARG A 25 2.89 14.20 -1.03
CA ARG A 25 2.53 15.54 -1.53
C ARG A 25 1.33 15.54 -2.47
N ARG A 26 1.18 14.51 -3.31
CA ARG A 26 0.02 14.39 -4.22
C ARG A 26 -1.31 14.14 -3.49
N ASN A 27 -1.27 13.73 -2.23
CA ASN A 27 -2.45 13.34 -1.44
C ASN A 27 -2.68 14.28 -0.22
N ARG A 28 -2.25 15.56 -0.30
CA ARG A 28 -2.13 16.45 0.87
C ARG A 28 -3.34 17.35 1.17
N SER A 29 -4.39 17.40 0.35
CA SER A 29 -5.48 18.40 0.51
C SER A 29 -6.62 18.03 1.47
N THR A 30 -6.50 16.95 2.27
CA THR A 30 -7.56 16.52 3.22
C THR A 30 -7.02 16.13 4.60
N ALA A 31 -6.05 16.89 5.11
CA ALA A 31 -5.74 16.92 6.54
C ALA A 31 -6.48 18.15 7.07
N GLU A 32 -7.52 18.05 7.91
CA GLU A 32 -7.25 18.01 9.36
C GLU A 32 -8.44 17.58 10.26
N SER A 33 -9.61 17.11 9.78
CA SER A 33 -10.78 16.97 10.70
C SER A 33 -11.74 15.78 10.56
N GLU A 34 -11.35 14.65 9.95
CA GLU A 34 -12.19 13.44 9.99
C GLU A 34 -11.35 12.18 10.16
N VAL A 35 -11.80 11.29 11.06
CA VAL A 35 -11.28 9.93 11.30
C VAL A 35 -10.84 9.29 9.98
N ARG A 36 -9.52 9.22 9.73
CA ARG A 36 -8.94 8.81 8.45
C ARG A 36 -9.61 7.53 7.96
N ARG A 37 -10.43 7.62 6.91
CA ARG A 37 -10.84 6.47 6.09
C ARG A 37 -9.61 5.97 5.36
N VAL A 38 -8.79 5.18 6.05
CA VAL A 38 -7.62 4.54 5.44
C VAL A 38 -8.13 3.39 4.60
N GLU A 39 -8.06 3.54 3.27
CA GLU A 39 -8.45 2.49 2.34
C GLU A 39 -7.36 1.39 2.35
N PRO A 40 -7.70 0.11 2.65
CA PRO A 40 -6.71 -0.96 2.82
C PRO A 40 -5.77 -1.16 1.63
N ASN A 41 -6.23 -0.90 0.41
CA ASN A 41 -5.44 -1.00 -0.82
C ASN A 41 -4.24 -0.03 -0.84
N LEU A 42 -4.39 1.19 -0.32
CA LEU A 42 -3.31 2.17 -0.24
C LEU A 42 -2.27 1.77 0.81
N GLU A 43 -2.71 1.19 1.92
CA GLU A 43 -1.80 0.69 2.96
C GLU A 43 -0.99 -0.51 2.48
N ILE A 44 -1.63 -1.44 1.76
CA ILE A 44 -0.90 -2.54 1.11
C ILE A 44 0.17 -1.95 0.17
N LYS A 45 -0.20 -0.98 -0.68
CA LYS A 45 0.76 -0.35 -1.59
C LYS A 45 1.96 0.27 -0.85
N ARG A 46 1.70 1.02 0.23
CA ARG A 46 2.76 1.60 1.08
C ARG A 46 3.63 0.51 1.69
N TYR A 47 3.02 -0.57 2.17
CA TYR A 47 3.74 -1.70 2.75
C TYR A 47 4.70 -2.34 1.74
N LEU A 48 4.24 -2.57 0.51
CA LEU A 48 5.07 -3.10 -0.57
C LEU A 48 6.30 -2.20 -0.82
N GLU A 49 6.09 -0.89 -0.95
CA GLU A 49 7.16 0.10 -1.20
C GLU A 49 8.15 0.19 -0.04
N ALA A 50 7.66 0.16 1.20
CA ALA A 50 8.49 0.19 2.41
C ALA A 50 9.35 -1.07 2.58
N HIS A 51 8.83 -2.23 2.19
CA HIS A 51 9.54 -3.52 2.32
C HIS A 51 10.31 -3.91 1.06
N GLY A 52 10.29 -3.09 0.00
CA GLY A 52 10.95 -3.40 -1.27
C GLY A 52 10.32 -4.58 -2.01
N ILE A 53 9.05 -4.88 -1.74
CA ILE A 53 8.31 -5.97 -2.37
C ILE A 53 7.72 -5.47 -3.69
N SER A 54 7.99 -6.17 -4.79
CA SER A 54 7.44 -5.78 -6.10
C SER A 54 5.97 -6.23 -6.25
N GLN A 55 5.18 -5.45 -6.97
CA GLN A 55 3.82 -5.86 -7.35
C GLN A 55 3.84 -7.12 -8.24
N THR A 56 4.89 -7.31 -9.04
CA THR A 56 5.10 -8.52 -9.84
C THR A 56 5.25 -9.77 -8.98
N TYR A 57 5.96 -9.69 -7.84
CA TYR A 57 6.05 -10.80 -6.90
C TYR A 57 4.67 -11.20 -6.37
N ILE A 58 3.86 -10.22 -5.95
CA ILE A 58 2.50 -10.46 -5.45
C ILE A 58 1.61 -11.04 -6.55
N SER A 59 1.65 -10.48 -7.75
CA SER A 59 0.91 -10.99 -8.90
C SER A 59 1.20 -12.48 -9.15
N ARG A 60 2.47 -12.87 -9.20
CA ARG A 60 2.88 -14.27 -9.39
C ARG A 60 2.45 -15.18 -8.24
N LYS A 61 2.52 -14.70 -6.99
CA LYS A 61 2.18 -15.50 -5.80
C LYS A 61 0.67 -15.70 -5.63
N THR A 62 -0.14 -14.75 -6.10
CA THR A 62 -1.59 -14.73 -5.92
C THR A 62 -2.37 -15.15 -7.17
N GLY A 63 -1.75 -15.15 -8.35
CA GLY A 63 -2.44 -15.34 -9.63
C GLY A 63 -3.24 -14.11 -10.08
N ILE A 64 -3.21 -13.00 -9.34
CA ILE A 64 -3.88 -11.75 -9.74
C ILE A 64 -3.03 -11.10 -10.83
N GLU A 65 -3.65 -10.84 -11.97
CA GLU A 65 -3.01 -10.13 -13.09
C GLU A 65 -2.40 -8.79 -12.65
N LEU A 66 -1.16 -8.53 -13.07
CA LEU A 66 -0.41 -7.35 -12.64
C LEU A 66 -1.15 -6.03 -12.92
N PRO A 67 -1.80 -5.81 -14.09
CA PRO A 67 -2.61 -4.62 -14.31
C PRO A 67 -3.81 -4.50 -13.35
N LYS A 68 -4.47 -5.63 -13.03
CA LYS A 68 -5.59 -5.66 -12.08
C LYS A 68 -5.11 -5.30 -10.68
N LEU A 69 -4.02 -5.91 -10.22
CA LEU A 69 -3.40 -5.59 -8.93
C LEU A 69 -3.00 -4.11 -8.86
N ASN A 70 -2.39 -3.59 -9.92
CA ASN A 70 -2.01 -2.18 -9.98
C ASN A 70 -3.22 -1.26 -9.85
N PHE A 71 -4.31 -1.53 -10.57
CA PHE A 71 -5.53 -0.72 -10.48
C PHE A 71 -6.18 -0.82 -9.10
N ALA A 72 -6.16 -1.98 -8.46
CA ALA A 72 -6.69 -2.17 -7.11
C ALA A 72 -5.90 -1.35 -6.09
N LEU A 73 -4.56 -1.48 -6.10
CA LEU A 73 -3.66 -0.79 -5.17
C LEU A 73 -3.64 0.72 -5.34
N ASN A 74 -4.04 1.24 -6.51
CA ASN A 74 -4.16 2.67 -6.76
C ASN A 74 -5.61 3.19 -6.61
N GLY A 75 -6.55 2.37 -6.17
CA GLY A 75 -7.95 2.78 -5.96
C GLY A 75 -8.75 3.01 -7.24
N LYS A 76 -8.21 2.63 -8.40
CA LYS A 76 -8.91 2.70 -9.70
C LYS A 76 -9.96 1.60 -9.85
N ARG A 77 -9.85 0.52 -9.08
CA ARG A 77 -10.88 -0.51 -8.92
C ARG A 77 -11.00 -0.94 -7.47
N ARG A 78 -12.18 -1.47 -7.12
CA ARG A 78 -12.36 -2.15 -5.84
C ARG A 78 -11.60 -3.48 -5.83
N MET A 79 -10.96 -3.75 -4.70
CA MET A 79 -10.34 -5.03 -4.39
C MET A 79 -11.40 -5.92 -3.74
N THR A 80 -11.52 -7.17 -4.17
CA THR A 80 -12.44 -8.13 -3.54
C THR A 80 -11.86 -8.64 -2.23
N LEU A 81 -12.69 -9.25 -1.38
CA LEU A 81 -12.23 -9.88 -0.15
C LEU A 81 -11.25 -11.04 -0.43
N ASP A 82 -11.51 -11.83 -1.47
CA ASP A 82 -10.64 -12.93 -1.88
C ASP A 82 -9.26 -12.43 -2.32
N GLU A 83 -9.21 -11.38 -3.14
CA GLU A 83 -7.95 -10.75 -3.54
C GLU A 83 -7.18 -10.21 -2.33
N TYR A 84 -7.90 -9.60 -1.38
CA TYR A 84 -7.31 -9.11 -0.13
C TYR A 84 -6.69 -10.24 0.70
N ALA A 85 -7.41 -11.35 0.88
CA ALA A 85 -6.95 -12.51 1.63
C ALA A 85 -5.72 -13.16 0.97
N LEU A 86 -5.73 -13.33 -0.36
CA LEU A 86 -4.59 -13.84 -1.12
C LEU A 86 -3.35 -12.97 -0.98
N ILE A 87 -3.52 -11.64 -1.00
CA ILE A 87 -2.42 -10.70 -0.79
C ILE A 87 -1.87 -10.83 0.64
N CYS A 88 -2.73 -10.91 1.67
CA CYS A 88 -2.29 -11.08 3.06
C CYS A 88 -1.48 -12.38 3.23
N TYR A 89 -1.96 -13.48 2.63
CA TYR A 89 -1.23 -14.74 2.59
C TYR A 89 0.13 -14.62 1.88
N ALA A 90 0.17 -13.97 0.70
CA ALA A 90 1.42 -13.76 -0.05
C ALA A 90 2.45 -12.90 0.69
N LEU A 91 1.98 -12.03 1.59
CA LEU A 91 2.79 -11.17 2.45
C LEU A 91 3.15 -11.80 3.80
N GLY A 92 2.52 -12.92 4.17
CA GLY A 92 2.71 -13.55 5.48
C GLY A 92 2.19 -12.69 6.64
N VAL A 93 1.12 -11.93 6.43
CA VAL A 93 0.51 -11.05 7.46
C VAL A 93 -0.95 -11.43 7.69
N GLY A 94 -1.48 -11.16 8.88
CA GLY A 94 -2.89 -11.37 9.19
C GLY A 94 -3.81 -10.37 8.49
N THR A 95 -5.08 -10.75 8.30
CA THR A 95 -6.11 -9.95 7.62
C THR A 95 -6.50 -8.68 8.39
N GLU A 96 -6.13 -8.58 9.65
CA GLU A 96 -6.28 -7.40 10.51
C GLU A 96 -5.18 -6.35 10.30
N LYS A 97 -4.15 -6.66 9.51
CA LYS A 97 -3.00 -5.78 9.29
C LYS A 97 -3.41 -4.47 8.63
N PHE A 98 -4.24 -4.55 7.58
CA PHE A 98 -4.64 -3.39 6.78
C PHE A 98 -6.13 -3.05 6.91
N LEU A 99 -6.95 -3.97 7.41
CA LEU A 99 -8.37 -3.74 7.65
C LEU A 99 -8.62 -3.54 9.14
N LYS A 100 -9.12 -2.36 9.52
CA LYS A 100 -9.50 -2.04 10.90
C LYS A 100 -11.02 -1.90 11.02
N PRO A 101 -11.62 -2.41 12.10
CA PRO A 101 -13.03 -2.13 12.40
C PRO A 101 -13.28 -0.63 12.41
N ARG A 102 -14.42 -0.21 11.85
CA ARG A 102 -14.86 1.19 11.86
C ARG A 102 -16.35 1.25 12.14
N ALA A 103 -16.77 2.30 12.85
CA ALA A 103 -18.18 2.62 13.01
C ALA A 103 -18.82 2.89 11.62
N PRO A 104 -20.10 2.55 11.44
CA PRO A 104 -20.84 3.01 10.28
C PRO A 104 -20.86 4.54 10.26
N VAL A 105 -20.70 5.14 9.09
CA VAL A 105 -20.85 6.59 8.96
C VAL A 105 -22.34 6.89 8.86
N PRO A 106 -22.90 7.79 9.70
CA PRO A 106 -24.31 8.16 9.62
C PRO A 106 -24.67 8.59 8.21
N LYS A 107 -25.77 8.05 7.68
CA LYS A 107 -26.22 8.30 6.32
C LYS A 107 -27.05 9.59 6.31
N GLY A 108 -26.39 10.75 6.41
CA GLY A 108 -27.08 12.04 6.40
C GLY A 108 -26.14 13.20 6.68
N GLU A 109 -25.58 13.76 5.61
CA GLU A 109 -25.06 15.13 5.43
C GLU A 109 -24.22 15.08 4.14
N ARG A 110 -24.92 15.24 3.02
CA ARG A 110 -24.34 15.55 1.71
C ARG A 110 -24.68 16.99 1.40
#